data_AF-A0A2H9R1T8-F1
#
_entry.id   AF-A0A2H9R1T8-F1
#
_cell.length_a   1.000
_cell.length_b   1.000
_cell.length_c   1.000
_cell.angle_alpha   90.00
_cell.angle_beta   90.00
_cell.angle_gamma   90.00
#
_symmetry.space_group_name_H-M   'P 1'
#
loop_
_entity.id
_entity.type
_entity.pdbx_description
1 polymer ?
#
loop_
_entity_poly.entity_id
_entity_poly.type
_entity_poly.pdbx_seq_one_letter_code
_entity_poly.pdbx_strand_id
1 'polypeptide(L)' 'MNLKLEIKKEAEKLLKQSDLLKYDSLSETIEVPPNPEMGDIATNISFSLAKKLGKSPVKISEEIEKEIKLSKSS' A
#
# COMPACT_ATOMS: atom_id res chain seq x y z
N MET A 1 -15.35 12.88 13.28
CA MET A 1 -14.18 12.73 12.40
C MET A 1 -14.07 11.27 11.98
N ASN A 2 -13.95 10.98 10.69
CA ASN A 2 -13.85 9.60 10.17
C ASN A 2 -12.38 9.16 10.21
N LEU A 3 -11.94 8.60 11.35
CA LEU A 3 -10.56 8.14 11.59
C LEU A 3 -10.03 7.23 10.46
N LYS A 4 -10.91 6.38 9.90
CA LYS A 4 -10.58 5.47 8.79
C LYS A 4 -10.16 6.20 7.51
N LEU A 5 -10.72 7.39 7.27
CA LEU A 5 -10.38 8.20 6.09
C LEU A 5 -9.00 8.83 6.22
N GLU A 6 -8.58 9.20 7.43
CA GLU A 6 -7.24 9.73 7.70
C GLU A 6 -6.18 8.67 7.51
N ILE A 7 -6.39 7.46 8.06
CA ILE A 7 -5.49 6.32 7.89
C ILE A 7 -5.32 5.97 6.40
N LYS A 8 -6.42 5.95 5.64
CA LYS A 8 -6.37 5.72 4.19
C LYS A 8 -5.52 6.77 3.48
N LYS A 9 -5.71 8.07 3.77
CA LYS A 9 -4.93 9.15 3.15
C LYS A 9 -3.45 9.08 3.50
N GLU A 10 -3.13 8.73 4.73
CA GLU A 10 -1.74 8.61 5.19
C GLU A 10 -1.04 7.42 4.54
N ALA A 11 -1.72 6.28 4.44
CA ALA A 11 -1.23 5.12 3.71
C ALA A 11 -0.98 5.45 2.23
N GLU A 12 -1.91 6.14 1.57
CA GLU A 12 -1.71 6.61 0.19
C GLU A 12 -0.48 7.50 0.05
N LYS A 13 -0.23 8.39 1.02
CA LYS A 13 0.93 9.29 0.99
C LYS A 13 2.24 8.51 1.11
N LEU A 14 2.33 7.58 2.06
CA LEU A 14 3.51 6.74 2.25
C LEU A 14 3.79 5.87 1.01
N LEU A 15 2.73 5.27 0.48
CA LEU A 15 2.81 4.46 -0.73
C LEU A 15 3.17 5.29 -1.96
N LYS A 16 2.71 6.54 -2.10
CA LYS A 16 3.14 7.44 -3.19
C LYS A 16 4.61 7.86 -3.10
N GLN A 17 5.23 7.79 -1.92
CA GLN A 17 6.66 8.04 -1.77
C GLN A 17 7.51 6.86 -2.26
N SER A 18 6.90 5.68 -2.41
CA SER A 18 7.57 4.53 -3.02
C SER A 18 7.72 4.72 -4.52
N ASP A 19 8.91 4.48 -5.05
CA ASP A 19 9.20 4.62 -6.49
C ASP A 19 8.40 3.62 -7.35
N LEU A 20 7.90 2.53 -6.74
CA LEU A 20 7.10 1.48 -7.38
C LEU A 20 5.68 1.94 -7.75
N LEU A 21 5.19 3.02 -7.15
CA LEU A 21 3.76 3.37 -7.13
C LEU A 21 3.41 4.65 -7.88
N LYS A 22 4.33 5.19 -8.68
CA LYS A 22 4.10 6.34 -9.57
C LYS A 22 2.98 6.16 -10.61
N TYR A 23 2.42 4.95 -10.76
CA TYR A 23 1.74 4.53 -11.99
C TYR A 23 0.31 3.99 -11.87
N ASP A 24 -0.40 4.09 -10.74
CA ASP A 24 -1.83 3.78 -10.78
C ASP A 24 -2.66 4.31 -9.62
N SER A 25 -3.99 4.29 -9.82
CA SER A 25 -5.08 4.62 -8.89
C SER A 25 -5.02 3.88 -7.55
N LEU A 26 -3.96 4.12 -6.76
CA LEU A 26 -3.73 3.54 -5.46
C LEU A 26 -4.93 3.72 -4.52
N SER A 27 -5.53 4.90 -4.58
CA SER A 27 -6.69 5.27 -3.76
C SER A 27 -7.90 4.36 -3.98
N GLU A 28 -8.03 3.77 -5.18
CA GLU A 28 -9.13 2.84 -5.51
C GLU A 28 -8.88 1.43 -4.98
N THR A 29 -7.60 1.07 -4.76
CA THR A 29 -7.21 -0.26 -4.27
C THR A 29 -7.19 -0.36 -2.74
N ILE A 30 -7.20 0.77 -2.02
CA ILE A 30 -7.19 0.77 -0.56
C ILE A 30 -8.62 0.66 -0.03
N GLU A 31 -8.86 -0.40 0.74
CA GLU A 31 -10.14 -0.74 1.34
C GLU A 31 -9.98 -1.12 2.82
N VAL A 32 -11.11 -1.24 3.52
CA VAL A 32 -11.13 -1.77 4.89
C VAL A 32 -11.36 -3.28 4.78
N PRO A 33 -10.45 -4.12 5.32
CA PRO A 33 -10.62 -5.55 5.21
C PRO A 33 -11.87 -6.02 5.97
N PRO A 34 -12.53 -7.09 5.51
CA PRO A 34 -13.69 -7.66 6.18
C PRO A 34 -13.32 -8.32 7.52
N ASN A 35 -12.07 -8.79 7.66
CA ASN A 35 -11.55 -9.34 8.91
C ASN A 35 -10.70 -8.29 9.65
N PRO A 36 -11.09 -7.88 10.87
CA PRO A 36 -10.31 -6.96 11.70
C PRO A 36 -8.88 -7.42 12.00
N GLU A 37 -8.62 -8.74 12.02
CA GLU A 37 -7.27 -9.29 12.28
C GLU A 37 -6.27 -8.96 11.15
N MET A 38 -6.74 -8.58 9.96
CA MET A 38 -5.89 -8.13 8.86
C MET A 38 -5.39 -6.68 9.03
N GLY A 39 -5.89 -5.96 10.05
CA GLY A 39 -5.53 -4.58 10.34
C GLY A 39 -6.60 -3.56 9.92
N ASP A 40 -6.26 -2.28 9.99
CA ASP A 40 -7.21 -1.18 9.74
C ASP A 40 -7.57 -1.00 8.27
N ILE A 41 -6.61 -1.24 7.38
CA ILE A 41 -6.72 -1.06 5.94
C ILE A 41 -5.93 -2.15 5.20
N ALA A 42 -6.40 -2.49 4.01
CA ALA A 42 -5.76 -3.43 3.10
C ALA A 42 -5.69 -2.83 1.69
N THR A 43 -4.76 -3.31 0.88
CA THR A 43 -4.67 -2.96 -0.54
C THR A 43 -4.28 -4.16 -1.37
N ASN A 44 -4.89 -4.26 -2.56
CA ASN A 44 -4.56 -5.30 -3.55
C ASN A 44 -3.55 -4.81 -4.61
N ILE A 45 -2.95 -3.63 -4.43
CA ILE A 45 -2.08 -3.00 -5.42
C ILE A 45 -0.89 -3.88 -5.86
N SER A 46 -0.38 -4.74 -4.97
CA SER A 46 0.70 -5.67 -5.27
C SER A 46 0.34 -6.64 -6.41
N PHE A 47 -0.94 -7.02 -6.56
CA PHE A 47 -1.40 -7.87 -7.67
C PHE A 47 -1.46 -7.11 -8.99
N SER A 48 -1.87 -5.84 -8.97
CA SER A 48 -1.87 -4.97 -10.15
C SER A 48 -0.45 -4.71 -10.62
N LEU A 49 0.46 -4.40 -9.68
CA LEU A 49 1.88 -4.20 -9.95
C LEU A 49 2.57 -5.48 -10.44
N ALA A 50 2.17 -6.66 -9.96
CA ALA A 50 2.73 -7.92 -10.41
C ALA A 50 2.55 -8.13 -11.92
N LYS A 51 1.36 -7.79 -12.46
CA LYS A 51 1.09 -7.86 -13.89
C LYS A 51 1.93 -6.85 -14.69
N LYS A 52 2.13 -5.64 -14.16
CA LYS A 52 2.89 -4.58 -14.85
C LYS A 52 4.40 -4.80 -14.82
N LEU A 53 4.93 -5.23 -13.67
CA LEU A 53 6.37 -5.38 -13.42
C LEU A 53 6.89 -6.79 -13.74
N GLY A 54 6.01 -7.76 -13.99
CA GLY A 54 6.39 -9.16 -14.17
C GLY A 54 7.02 -9.78 -12.91
N LYS A 55 6.74 -9.23 -11.73
CA LYS A 55 7.24 -9.68 -10.43
C LYS A 55 6.14 -10.41 -9.64
N SER A 56 6.52 -11.25 -8.68
CA SER A 56 5.57 -11.85 -7.74
C SER A 56 4.92 -10.77 -6.84
N PRO A 57 3.60 -10.80 -6.61
CA PRO A 57 2.92 -9.88 -5.68
C PRO A 57 3.57 -9.88 -4.29
N VAL A 58 4.03 -11.04 -3.81
CA VAL A 58 4.70 -11.18 -2.51
C VAL A 58 5.99 -10.37 -2.48
N LYS A 59 6.84 -10.48 -3.51
CA LYS A 59 8.08 -9.71 -3.61
C LYS A 59 7.82 -8.21 -3.69
N ILE A 60 6.77 -7.79 -4.39
CA ILE A 60 6.37 -6.38 -4.47
C ILE A 60 5.96 -5.87 -3.09
N SER A 61 5.15 -6.64 -2.35
CA SER A 61 4.77 -6.28 -0.98
C SER A 61 5.99 -6.16 -0.06
N GLU A 62 6.97 -7.07 -0.16
CA GLU A 62 8.22 -7.00 0.60
C GLU A 62 9.07 -5.78 0.24
N GLU A 63 9.16 -5.41 -1.05
CA GLU A 63 9.87 -4.21 -1.51
C GLU A 63 9.21 -2.93 -0.95
N ILE A 64 7.88 -2.83 -1.05
CA ILE A 64 7.10 -1.72 -0.49
C ILE A 64 7.28 -1.64 1.04
N GLU A 65 7.22 -2.77 1.74
CA GLU A 65 7.41 -2.83 3.20
C GLU A 65 8.79 -2.30 3.59
N LYS A 66 9.84 -2.66 2.85
CA LYS A 66 11.21 -2.18 3.10
C LYS A 66 11.32 -0.67 2.89
N GLU A 67 10.72 -0.13 1.84
CA GLU A 67 10.72 1.32 1.57
C GLU A 67 9.97 2.09 2.65
N ILE A 68 8.81 1.59 3.08
CA ILE A 68 8.03 2.22 4.17
C ILE A 68 8.80 2.13 5.50
N LYS A 69 9.42 0.98 5.82
CA LYS A 69 10.22 0.84 7.06
C LYS A 69 11.47 1.73 7.07
N LEU A 70 12.10 1.95 5.92
CA LEU A 70 13.25 2.87 5.82
C LEU A 70 12.85 4.31 6.20
N SER A 71 11.62 4.72 5.92
CA SER A 71 11.13 6.06 6.25
C SER A 71 10.88 6.29 7.76
N LYS A 72 10.91 5.24 8.60
CA LYS A 72 10.75 5.34 10.07
C LYS A 72 12.06 5.59 10.83
N SER A 73 13.16 5.88 10.15
CA SER A 73 14.46 6.18 10.79
C SER A 73 14.87 7.64 10.55
N SER A 74 14.32 8.57 11.33
CA SER A 74 14.93 9.85 11.76
C SER A 74 14.07 10.52 12.82
#